data_AF-A0A009SJW5-F1
#
_entry.id   AF-A0A009SJW5-F1
#
_cell.length_a   1.000
_cell.length_b   1.000
_cell.length_c   1.000
_cell.angle_alpha   90.00
_cell.angle_beta   90.00
_cell.angle_gamma   90.00
#
_symmetry.space_group_name_H-M   'P 1'
#
loop_
_entity.id
_entity.type
_entity.pdbx_description
1 polymer ?
#
loop_
_entity_poly.entity_id
_entity_poly.type
_entity_poly.pdbx_seq_one_letter_code
_entity_poly.pdbx_strand_id
1 'polypeptide(L)'
;MHLPDLNRSPEQVVAQVSELIESLQEVALVGSSLGGFFATYFVAKYNIPAVLINPAMQPWKLFDELFQVESMPYKVNDQWSIDHVQLRQLEQLELKQPENADKILVLLQQGDEILDYRQAQRYYSAATPSSLILTDAHGNHAMEDFEEKLPLVIEFFAHTIK
;
A
#
# COMPACT_ATOMS: atom_id res chain seq x y z
N MET A 1 18.07 0.35 3.54
CA MET A 1 16.70 -0.20 3.64
C MET A 1 16.17 0.14 5.02
N HIS A 2 14.98 0.74 5.10
CA HIS A 2 14.31 1.08 6.35
C HIS A 2 12.99 0.31 6.41
N LEU A 3 12.64 -0.21 7.60
CA LEU A 3 11.40 -0.96 7.85
C LEU A 3 10.63 -0.27 8.98
N PRO A 4 9.94 0.86 8.72
CA PRO A 4 9.17 1.55 9.74
C PRO A 4 8.01 0.68 10.23
N ASP A 5 7.77 0.71 11.53
CA ASP A 5 6.69 -0.03 12.17
C ASP A 5 5.33 0.65 11.92
N LEU A 6 4.50 0.03 11.10
CA LEU A 6 3.17 0.52 10.75
C LEU A 6 2.09 0.17 11.77
N ASN A 7 2.41 -0.59 12.84
CA ASN A 7 1.46 -0.99 13.88
C ASN A 7 1.18 0.15 14.87
N ARG A 8 0.76 1.29 14.33
CA ARG A 8 0.54 2.57 15.03
C ARG A 8 -0.70 3.25 14.47
N SER A 9 -1.13 4.33 15.12
CA SER A 9 -2.19 5.15 14.51
C SER A 9 -1.75 5.69 13.14
N PRO A 10 -2.65 5.80 12.16
CA PRO A 10 -2.32 6.31 10.82
C PRO A 10 -1.62 7.66 10.83
N GLU A 11 -1.99 8.57 11.74
CA GLU A 11 -1.30 9.86 11.90
C GLU A 11 0.17 9.68 12.32
N GLN A 12 0.45 8.77 13.26
CA GLN A 12 1.82 8.46 13.67
C GLN A 12 2.62 7.82 12.55
N VAL A 13 2.01 6.91 11.77
CA VAL A 13 2.63 6.32 10.59
C VAL A 13 2.97 7.41 9.57
N VAL A 14 2.01 8.29 9.27
CA VAL A 14 2.23 9.41 8.34
C VAL A 14 3.36 10.29 8.82
N ALA A 15 3.39 10.69 10.08
CA ALA A 15 4.45 11.52 10.65
C ALA A 15 5.82 10.84 10.57
N GLN A 16 5.94 9.60 11.06
CA GLN A 16 7.21 8.87 11.12
C GLN A 16 7.79 8.60 9.73
N VAL A 17 6.96 8.16 8.79
CA VAL A 17 7.44 7.85 7.42
C VAL A 17 7.71 9.13 6.65
N SER A 18 6.94 10.21 6.88
CA SER A 18 7.25 11.53 6.31
C SER A 18 8.63 12.04 6.76
N GLU A 19 8.93 11.98 8.06
CA GLU A 19 10.24 12.38 8.60
C GLU A 19 11.38 11.57 7.98
N LEU A 20 11.17 10.25 7.84
CA LEU A 20 12.15 9.38 7.20
C LEU A 20 12.37 9.74 5.73
N ILE A 21 11.30 9.92 4.95
CA ILE A 21 11.37 10.32 3.54
C ILE A 21 12.13 11.65 3.40
N GLU A 22 11.80 12.64 4.23
CA GLU A 22 12.39 13.98 4.20
C GLU A 22 13.87 13.99 4.64
N SER A 23 14.31 13.01 5.41
CA SER A 23 15.70 12.89 5.88
C SER A 23 16.65 12.23 4.86
N LEU A 24 16.12 11.66 3.78
CA LEU A 24 16.87 10.89 2.80
C LEU A 24 16.92 11.64 1.45
N GLN A 25 17.98 11.42 0.66
CA GLN A 25 18.15 12.10 -0.63
C GLN A 25 17.35 11.44 -1.77
N GLU A 26 17.41 10.10 -1.85
CA GLU A 26 16.71 9.32 -2.87
C GLU A 26 15.90 8.25 -2.16
N VAL A 27 14.58 8.24 -2.39
CA VAL A 27 13.66 7.36 -1.70
C VAL A 27 12.77 6.65 -2.70
N ALA A 28 12.61 5.35 -2.48
CA ALA A 28 11.64 4.51 -3.13
C ALA A 28 10.94 3.66 -2.08
N LEU A 29 9.66 3.35 -2.32
CA LEU A 29 8.83 2.63 -1.36
C LEU A 29 8.47 1.24 -1.89
N VAL A 30 8.45 0.25 -1.01
CA VAL A 30 7.80 -1.04 -1.27
C VAL A 30 6.77 -1.25 -0.16
N GLY A 31 5.51 -1.45 -0.53
CA GLY A 31 4.41 -1.57 0.43
C GLY A 31 3.48 -2.74 0.07
N SER A 32 3.27 -3.65 1.01
CA SER A 32 2.31 -4.76 0.86
C SER A 32 1.03 -4.50 1.64
N SER A 33 -0.13 -4.91 1.11
CA SER A 33 -1.42 -4.81 1.80
C SER A 33 -1.69 -3.39 2.34
N LEU A 34 -1.81 -3.19 3.66
CA LEU A 34 -1.92 -1.87 4.30
C LEU A 34 -0.72 -0.94 4.02
N GLY A 35 0.49 -1.49 3.91
CA GLY A 35 1.67 -0.73 3.50
C GLY A 35 1.54 -0.18 2.07
N GLY A 36 0.84 -0.91 1.17
CA GLY A 36 0.55 -0.44 -0.18
C GLY A 36 -0.41 0.76 -0.21
N PHE A 37 -1.38 0.79 0.72
CA PHE A 37 -2.26 1.95 0.93
C PHE A 37 -1.47 3.19 1.33
N PHE A 38 -0.61 3.08 2.35
CA PHE A 38 0.25 4.19 2.78
C PHE A 38 1.24 4.60 1.70
N ALA A 39 1.86 3.65 0.99
CA ALA A 39 2.78 3.96 -0.10
C ALA A 39 2.09 4.78 -1.20
N THR A 40 0.83 4.48 -1.53
CA THR A 40 0.03 5.27 -2.49
C THR A 40 -0.17 6.71 -2.02
N TYR A 41 -0.47 6.92 -0.74
CA TYR A 41 -0.53 8.25 -0.14
C TYR A 41 0.80 9.00 -0.24
N PHE A 42 1.94 8.33 0.03
CA PHE A 42 3.25 8.96 -0.03
C PHE A 42 3.75 9.25 -1.45
N VAL A 43 3.37 8.44 -2.43
CA VAL A 43 3.62 8.74 -3.86
C VAL A 43 2.92 10.04 -4.25
N ALA A 44 1.67 10.24 -3.82
CA ALA A 44 0.96 11.50 -4.07
C ALA A 44 1.63 12.68 -3.36
N LYS A 45 1.95 12.52 -2.06
CA LYS A 45 2.51 13.59 -1.22
C LYS A 45 3.92 14.02 -1.62
N TYR A 46 4.80 13.08 -1.93
CA TYR A 46 6.23 13.32 -2.13
C TYR A 46 6.70 13.11 -3.57
N ASN A 47 5.83 12.64 -4.46
CA ASN A 47 6.18 12.37 -5.86
C ASN A 47 7.38 11.42 -6.01
N ILE A 48 7.45 10.39 -5.16
CA ILE A 48 8.49 9.34 -5.14
C ILE A 48 7.95 8.01 -5.70
N PRO A 49 8.81 7.13 -6.24
CA PRO A 49 8.38 5.85 -6.79
C PRO A 49 7.97 4.83 -5.72
N ALA A 50 7.01 3.97 -6.07
CA ALA A 50 6.59 2.86 -5.22
C ALA A 50 6.28 1.57 -5.98
N VAL A 51 6.58 0.44 -5.33
CA VAL A 51 6.05 -0.88 -5.68
C VAL A 51 5.00 -1.29 -4.66
N LEU A 52 3.82 -1.64 -5.13
CA LEU A 52 2.68 -2.04 -4.31
C LEU A 52 2.43 -3.53 -4.51
N ILE A 53 2.36 -4.29 -3.42
CA ILE A 53 2.12 -5.73 -3.43
C ILE A 53 0.74 -5.99 -2.83
N ASN A 54 -0.21 -6.48 -3.64
CA ASN A 54 -1.59 -6.72 -3.21
C ASN A 54 -2.13 -5.57 -2.32
N PRO A 55 -2.15 -4.31 -2.80
CA PRO A 55 -2.45 -3.17 -1.94
C PRO A 55 -3.91 -3.17 -1.48
N ALA A 56 -4.12 -2.85 -0.20
CA ALA A 56 -5.46 -2.63 0.34
C ALA A 56 -6.03 -1.30 -0.19
N MET A 57 -7.25 -1.34 -0.75
CA MET A 57 -7.85 -0.17 -1.39
C MET A 57 -8.66 0.70 -0.42
N GLN A 58 -9.46 0.06 0.43
CA GLN A 58 -10.28 0.73 1.44
C GLN A 58 -10.09 0.02 2.78
N PRO A 59 -8.91 0.16 3.43
CA PRO A 59 -8.59 -0.59 4.63
C PRO A 59 -9.63 -0.43 5.75
N TRP A 60 -10.26 0.75 5.87
CA TRP A 60 -11.29 0.98 6.90
C TRP A 60 -12.49 0.04 6.75
N LYS A 61 -12.93 -0.24 5.52
CA LYS A 61 -14.01 -1.21 5.25
C LYS A 61 -13.53 -2.65 5.44
N LEU A 62 -12.30 -2.93 4.98
CA LEU A 62 -11.69 -4.25 5.13
C LEU A 62 -11.59 -4.65 6.60
N PHE A 63 -11.19 -3.74 7.48
CA PHE A 63 -11.16 -3.99 8.92
C PHE A 63 -12.56 -4.30 9.48
N ASP A 64 -13.60 -3.56 9.09
CA ASP A 64 -14.98 -3.85 9.50
C ASP A 64 -15.43 -5.25 9.03
N GLU A 65 -15.07 -5.64 7.80
CA GLU A 65 -15.38 -6.96 7.23
C GLU A 65 -14.65 -8.10 7.95
N LEU A 66 -13.34 -7.95 8.21
CA LEU A 66 -12.51 -8.97 8.84
C LEU A 66 -12.89 -9.22 10.31
N PHE A 67 -13.24 -8.17 11.06
CA PHE A 67 -13.56 -8.25 12.49
C PHE A 67 -15.07 -8.34 12.79
N GLN A 68 -15.91 -8.34 11.74
CA GLN A 68 -17.37 -8.55 11.82
C GLN A 68 -18.10 -7.62 12.81
N VAL A 69 -17.58 -6.41 13.06
CA VAL A 69 -18.15 -5.36 13.94
C VAL A 69 -18.39 -5.82 15.40
N GLU A 70 -17.99 -7.03 15.80
CA GLU A 70 -18.40 -7.60 17.09
C GLU A 70 -17.71 -6.96 18.31
N SER A 71 -16.53 -6.35 18.14
CA SER A 71 -15.83 -5.66 19.23
C SER A 71 -14.84 -4.60 18.75
N MET A 72 -14.83 -3.44 19.42
CA MET A 72 -13.85 -2.36 19.21
C MET A 72 -13.02 -2.11 20.48
N PRO A 73 -11.72 -1.78 20.36
CA PRO A 73 -10.93 -1.69 19.12
C PRO A 73 -10.65 -3.07 18.49
N TYR A 74 -10.47 -3.12 17.17
CA TYR A 74 -10.10 -4.34 16.46
C TYR A 74 -8.66 -4.72 16.78
N LYS A 75 -8.45 -5.88 17.41
CA LYS A 75 -7.12 -6.37 17.76
C LYS A 75 -6.43 -6.97 16.53
N VAL A 76 -5.51 -6.22 15.92
CA VAL A 76 -4.75 -6.66 14.74
C VAL A 76 -3.66 -7.65 15.13
N ASN A 77 -2.93 -7.36 16.21
CA ASN A 77 -1.95 -8.25 16.83
C ASN A 77 -1.82 -7.96 18.34
N ASP A 78 -0.86 -8.59 19.01
CA ASP A 78 -0.66 -8.41 20.45
C ASP A 78 -0.18 -7.02 20.86
N GLN A 79 0.35 -6.24 19.92
CA GLN A 79 0.97 -4.94 20.17
C GLN A 79 0.16 -3.77 19.59
N TRP A 80 -0.82 -4.03 18.73
CA TRP A 80 -1.62 -3.00 18.07
C TRP A 80 -3.07 -3.40 17.86
N SER A 81 -3.93 -2.42 18.09
CA SER A 81 -5.36 -2.47 17.85
C SER A 81 -5.80 -1.17 17.20
N ILE A 82 -6.77 -1.26 16.30
CA ILE A 82 -7.29 -0.13 15.54
C ILE A 82 -8.71 0.22 16.00
N ASP A 83 -8.96 1.50 16.28
CA ASP A 83 -10.25 2.02 16.75
C ASP A 83 -10.96 2.88 15.67
N HIS A 84 -12.14 3.40 15.99
CA HIS A 84 -12.93 4.19 15.04
C HIS A 84 -12.27 5.53 14.67
N VAL A 85 -11.42 6.08 15.53
CA VAL A 85 -10.68 7.30 15.21
C VAL A 85 -9.63 6.96 14.15
N GLN A 86 -8.90 5.88 14.36
CA GLN A 86 -7.88 5.40 13.42
C GLN A 86 -8.47 4.94 12.08
N LEU A 87 -9.62 4.25 12.08
CA LEU A 87 -10.31 3.90 10.82
C LEU A 87 -10.71 5.17 10.03
N ARG A 88 -11.21 6.20 10.70
CA ARG A 88 -11.50 7.49 10.07
C ARG A 88 -10.24 8.21 9.58
N GLN A 89 -9.13 8.10 10.29
CA GLN A 89 -7.85 8.63 9.83
C GLN A 89 -7.40 7.93 8.54
N LEU A 90 -7.56 6.61 8.42
CA LEU A 90 -7.28 5.89 7.16
C LEU A 90 -8.19 6.39 6.03
N GLU A 91 -9.49 6.53 6.28
CA GLU A 91 -10.44 7.04 5.28
C GLU A 91 -10.07 8.45 4.80
N GLN A 92 -9.54 9.31 5.66
CA GLN A 92 -9.08 10.66 5.31
C GLN A 92 -7.84 10.67 4.41
N LEU A 93 -7.05 9.59 4.39
CA LEU A 93 -5.90 9.43 3.51
C LEU A 93 -6.29 8.90 2.12
N GLU A 94 -7.56 8.52 1.91
CA GLU A 94 -8.05 8.01 0.63
C GLU A 94 -7.86 9.03 -0.49
N LEU A 95 -7.22 8.59 -1.56
CA LEU A 95 -7.15 9.31 -2.81
C LEU A 95 -8.24 8.78 -3.76
N LYS A 96 -8.99 9.68 -4.40
CA LYS A 96 -10.07 9.26 -5.34
C LYS A 96 -9.53 8.70 -6.65
N GLN A 97 -8.31 9.08 -7.01
CA GLN A 97 -7.55 8.58 -8.16
C GLN A 97 -6.06 8.59 -7.79
N PRO A 98 -5.24 7.69 -8.36
CA PRO A 98 -3.81 7.67 -8.07
C PRO A 98 -3.13 8.92 -8.67
N GLU A 99 -2.51 9.72 -7.81
CA GLU A 99 -1.64 10.83 -8.24
C GLU A 99 -0.23 10.30 -8.53
N ASN A 100 0.45 10.87 -9.53
CA ASN A 100 1.76 10.40 -10.01
C ASN A 100 1.77 8.89 -10.33
N ALA A 101 0.67 8.41 -10.94
CA ALA A 101 0.42 6.98 -11.13
C ALA A 101 1.50 6.28 -11.96
N ASP A 102 2.18 6.98 -12.87
CA ASP A 102 3.33 6.50 -13.63
C ASP A 102 4.56 6.15 -12.79
N LYS A 103 4.58 6.58 -11.51
CA LYS A 103 5.61 6.22 -10.53
C LYS A 103 5.24 5.01 -9.68
N ILE A 104 4.18 4.30 -10.04
CA ILE A 104 3.68 3.14 -9.30
C ILE A 104 3.76 1.89 -10.17
N LEU A 105 4.41 0.85 -9.63
CA LEU A 105 4.29 -0.53 -10.11
C LEU A 105 3.40 -1.31 -9.14
N VAL A 106 2.32 -1.89 -9.64
CA VAL A 106 1.38 -2.70 -8.86
C VAL A 106 1.56 -4.16 -9.21
N LEU A 107 1.85 -4.97 -8.21
CA LEU A 107 1.96 -6.43 -8.29
C LEU A 107 0.72 -7.02 -7.64
N LEU A 108 -0.07 -7.76 -8.42
CA LEU A 108 -1.33 -8.36 -8.01
C LEU A 108 -1.30 -9.87 -8.23
N GLN A 109 -2.00 -10.61 -7.37
CA GLN A 109 -2.26 -12.04 -7.57
C GLN A 109 -3.76 -12.31 -7.49
N GLN A 110 -4.31 -12.99 -8.50
CA GLN A 110 -5.75 -13.27 -8.54
C GLN A 110 -6.20 -14.28 -7.48
N GLY A 111 -5.24 -15.03 -6.91
CA GLY A 111 -5.47 -15.96 -5.81
C GLY A 111 -5.52 -15.30 -4.43
N ASP A 112 -5.36 -13.98 -4.33
CA ASP A 112 -5.52 -13.24 -3.08
C ASP A 112 -6.91 -13.47 -2.48
N GLU A 113 -6.90 -14.13 -1.32
CA GLU A 113 -8.09 -14.56 -0.59
C GLU A 113 -8.66 -13.47 0.33
N ILE A 114 -7.94 -12.36 0.51
CA ILE A 114 -8.30 -11.25 1.39
C ILE A 114 -8.79 -10.04 0.57
N LEU A 115 -8.14 -9.75 -0.56
CA LEU A 115 -8.40 -8.56 -1.37
C LEU A 115 -8.84 -8.92 -2.79
N ASP A 116 -9.93 -8.32 -3.26
CA ASP A 116 -10.31 -8.43 -4.68
C ASP A 116 -9.36 -7.58 -5.54
N TYR A 117 -8.41 -8.24 -6.21
CA TYR A 117 -7.40 -7.62 -7.08
C TYR A 117 -8.01 -6.65 -8.12
N ARG A 118 -9.25 -6.88 -8.54
CA ARG A 118 -9.94 -6.03 -9.53
C ARG A 118 -10.15 -4.61 -9.03
N GLN A 119 -10.28 -4.41 -7.71
CA GLN A 119 -10.39 -3.07 -7.13
C GLN A 119 -9.11 -2.29 -7.36
N ALA A 120 -7.95 -2.87 -7.03
CA ALA A 120 -6.64 -2.27 -7.27
C ALA A 120 -6.42 -2.05 -8.77
N GLN A 121 -6.67 -3.08 -9.61
CA GLN A 121 -6.47 -2.96 -11.06
C GLN A 121 -7.27 -1.81 -11.67
N ARG A 122 -8.55 -1.66 -11.31
CA ARG A 122 -9.39 -0.54 -11.79
C ARG A 122 -8.87 0.81 -11.31
N TYR A 123 -8.48 0.90 -10.04
CA TYR A 123 -7.99 2.15 -9.46
C TYR A 123 -6.69 2.62 -10.12
N TYR A 124 -5.68 1.75 -10.21
CA TYR A 124 -4.35 2.09 -10.73
C TYR A 124 -4.29 2.25 -12.25
N SER A 125 -5.30 1.75 -12.98
CA SER A 125 -5.44 1.99 -14.43
C SER A 125 -6.29 3.21 -14.79
N ALA A 126 -6.94 3.86 -13.81
CA ALA A 126 -7.87 4.97 -14.07
C ALA A 126 -7.18 6.30 -14.41
N ALA A 127 -5.92 6.50 -14.02
CA ALA A 127 -5.18 7.73 -14.28
C ALA A 127 -4.50 7.73 -15.65
N THR A 128 -4.16 8.92 -16.16
CA THR A 128 -3.35 9.11 -17.38
C THR A 128 -2.22 10.10 -17.10
N PRO A 129 -0.94 9.68 -17.17
CA PRO A 129 -0.47 8.31 -17.41
C PRO A 129 -0.90 7.32 -16.31
N SER A 130 -1.05 6.04 -16.65
CA SER A 130 -1.47 4.99 -15.71
C SER A 130 -0.27 4.34 -15.02
N SER A 131 -0.54 3.62 -13.92
CA SER A 131 0.47 2.76 -13.30
C SER A 131 0.83 1.55 -14.16
N LEU A 132 2.04 1.02 -13.95
CA LEU A 132 2.39 -0.29 -14.45
C LEU A 132 1.74 -1.35 -13.55
N ILE A 133 1.06 -2.33 -14.14
CA ILE A 133 0.33 -3.36 -13.38
C ILE A 133 0.74 -4.73 -13.92
N LEU A 134 1.25 -5.58 -13.03
CA LEU A 134 1.47 -7.01 -13.28
C LEU A 134 0.45 -7.80 -12.46
N THR A 135 -0.21 -8.77 -13.09
CA THR A 135 -1.22 -9.60 -12.42
C THR A 135 -1.00 -11.07 -12.74
N ASP A 136 -0.65 -11.84 -11.71
CA ASP A 136 -0.48 -13.29 -11.84
C ASP A 136 -1.82 -14.00 -11.67
N ALA A 137 -2.04 -15.06 -12.43
CA ALA A 137 -3.29 -15.85 -12.38
C ALA A 137 -3.44 -16.66 -11.08
N HIS A 138 -2.34 -16.91 -10.38
CA HIS A 138 -2.27 -17.71 -9.16
C HIS A 138 -1.56 -16.92 -8.05
N GLY A 139 -1.40 -17.54 -6.88
CA GLY A 139 -0.74 -16.95 -5.72
C GLY A 139 -1.69 -16.81 -4.54
N ASN A 140 -1.37 -15.88 -3.63
CA ASN A 140 -2.11 -15.62 -2.39
C ASN A 140 -1.89 -14.18 -1.92
N HIS A 141 -2.55 -13.78 -0.84
CA HIS A 141 -2.40 -12.43 -0.29
C HIS A 141 -0.95 -12.07 0.05
N ALA A 142 -0.18 -13.03 0.58
CA ALA A 142 1.20 -12.82 1.03
C ALA A 142 2.22 -12.69 -0.11
N MET A 143 1.88 -13.12 -1.33
CA MET A 143 2.80 -13.18 -2.48
C MET A 143 4.11 -13.91 -2.14
N GLU A 144 4.00 -15.21 -1.84
CA GLU A 144 5.15 -16.07 -1.47
C GLU A 144 6.26 -16.11 -2.53
N ASP A 145 5.92 -15.83 -3.80
CA ASP A 145 6.83 -15.80 -4.94
C ASP A 145 7.40 -14.40 -5.24
N PHE A 146 7.35 -13.47 -4.28
CA PHE A 146 7.85 -12.09 -4.47
C PHE A 146 9.33 -12.04 -4.85
N GLU A 147 10.15 -13.00 -4.39
CA GLU A 147 11.58 -13.09 -4.74
C GLU A 147 11.80 -13.15 -6.27
N GLU A 148 10.92 -13.86 -6.99
CA GLU A 148 11.00 -13.99 -8.45
C GLU A 148 10.74 -12.66 -9.17
N LYS A 149 10.07 -11.72 -8.50
CA LYS A 149 9.70 -10.39 -9.02
C LYS A 149 10.76 -9.33 -8.73
N LEU A 150 11.78 -9.62 -7.90
CA LEU A 150 12.83 -8.66 -7.55
C LEU A 150 13.57 -8.05 -8.74
N PRO A 151 13.92 -8.79 -9.82
CA PRO A 151 14.57 -8.19 -10.98
C PRO A 151 13.73 -7.06 -11.61
N LEU A 152 12.41 -7.29 -11.77
CA LEU A 152 11.47 -6.30 -12.26
C LEU A 152 11.37 -5.09 -11.34
N VAL A 153 11.31 -5.32 -10.02
CA VAL A 153 11.25 -4.25 -9.01
C VAL A 153 12.50 -3.36 -9.05
N ILE A 154 13.69 -3.97 -9.15
CA ILE A 154 14.96 -3.25 -9.24
C ILE A 154 15.02 -2.43 -10.54
N GLU A 155 14.65 -3.04 -11.68
CA GLU A 155 14.60 -2.35 -12.98
C GLU A 155 13.64 -1.17 -12.96
N PHE A 156 12.44 -1.36 -12.41
CA PHE A 156 11.44 -0.30 -12.25
C PHE A 156 11.99 0.90 -11.47
N PHE A 157 12.65 0.67 -10.32
CA PHE A 157 13.23 1.76 -9.54
C PHE A 157 14.41 2.43 -10.24
N ALA A 158 15.27 1.67 -10.92
CA ALA A 158 16.39 2.23 -11.67
C ALA A 158 15.96 3.19 -12.80
N HIS A 159 14.75 3.02 -13.33
CA HIS A 159 14.18 3.92 -14.34
C HIS A 159 13.37 5.09 -13.78
N THR A 160 12.94 5.00 -12.52
CA THR A 160 11.99 5.97 -11.94
C THR A 160 12.63 6.91 -10.91
N ILE A 161 13.69 6.47 -10.23
CA ILE A 161 14.55 7.34 -9.41
C ILE A 161 15.40 8.19 -10.38
N LYS A 162 15.41 9.50 -10.18
CA LYS A 162 16.19 10.47 -10.97
C LYS A 162 16.90 11.46 -10.07
#